data_AF-A0A8D8BW51-F1
#
_entry.id   AF-A0A8D8BW51-F1
#
_cell.length_a   1.000
_cell.length_b   1.000
_cell.length_c   1.000
_cell.angle_alpha   90.00
_cell.angle_beta   90.00
_cell.angle_gamma   90.00
#
_symmetry.space_group_name_H-M   'P 1'
#
loop_
_entity.id
_entity.type
_entity.pdbx_description
1 polymer ?
#
loop_
_entity_poly.entity_id
_entity_poly.type
_entity_poly.pdbx_seq_one_letter_code
_entity_poly.pdbx_strand_id
1 'polypeptide(L)'
;MLKQKRNAKPRTARSWIEANFQKRECIKYIPNLKNEDVCCCGQERRTHQTVPGIEPGVAGDVWQPQKHTRPQPTDAYGTIEFQGGAHPTKAQYVRLSYDTRPELLVQLFTREWNL
;
A
#
# COMPACT_ATOMS: atom_id res chain seq x y z
N MET A 1 15.98 38.38 11.99
CA MET A 1 15.31 37.18 11.42
C MET A 1 16.16 35.95 11.71
N LEU A 2 15.73 35.11 12.66
CA LEU A 2 16.43 33.89 13.07
C LEU A 2 16.15 32.77 12.07
N LYS A 3 17.19 32.23 11.43
CA LYS A 3 17.10 31.07 10.54
C LYS A 3 16.86 29.81 11.37
N GLN A 4 15.65 29.25 11.32
CA GLN A 4 15.35 27.94 11.91
C GLN A 4 16.03 26.83 11.08
N LYS A 5 16.99 26.14 11.70
CA LYS A 5 17.57 24.89 11.16
C LYS A 5 16.52 23.79 11.28
N ARG A 6 16.04 23.25 10.15
CA ARG A 6 15.21 22.04 10.14
C ARG A 6 16.06 20.85 10.57
N ASN A 7 15.77 20.34 11.76
CA ASN A 7 16.42 19.14 12.30
C ASN A 7 15.79 17.91 11.61
N ALA A 8 16.45 17.38 10.58
CA ALA A 8 16.03 16.15 9.95
C ALA A 8 16.36 14.98 10.89
N LYS A 9 15.33 14.31 11.42
CA LYS A 9 15.52 13.05 12.16
C LYS A 9 16.20 12.03 11.22
N PRO A 10 17.27 11.34 11.67
CA PRO A 10 17.86 10.26 10.89
C PRO A 10 16.79 9.20 10.64
N ARG A 11 16.60 8.81 9.37
CA ARG A 11 15.68 7.72 9.02
C ARG A 11 16.20 6.45 9.69
N THR A 12 15.45 5.94 10.66
CA THR A 12 15.68 4.60 11.24
C THR A 12 15.81 3.59 10.13
N ALA A 13 16.72 2.61 10.29
CA ALA A 13 16.86 1.51 9.35
C ALA A 13 15.49 0.87 9.06
N ARG A 14 15.21 0.55 7.79
CA ARG A 14 13.95 -0.08 7.40
C ARG A 14 13.75 -1.37 8.18
N SER A 15 12.52 -1.61 8.63
CA SER A 15 12.18 -2.88 9.28
C SER A 15 12.35 -4.04 8.30
N TRP A 16 12.49 -5.28 8.80
CA TRP A 16 12.55 -6.46 7.94
C TRP A 16 11.32 -6.55 7.01
N ILE A 17 10.13 -6.20 7.52
CA ILE A 17 8.88 -6.14 6.77
C ILE A 17 8.99 -5.13 5.61
N GLU A 18 9.43 -3.89 5.87
CA GLU A 18 9.61 -2.87 4.82
C GLU A 18 10.68 -3.25 3.78
N ALA A 19 11.67 -4.05 4.19
CA ALA A 19 12.74 -4.49 3.31
C ALA A 19 12.30 -5.65 2.39
N ASN A 20 11.36 -6.49 2.81
CA ASN A 20 11.01 -7.73 2.12
C ASN A 20 9.61 -7.74 1.50
N PHE A 21 8.69 -6.93 2.01
CA PHE A 21 7.33 -6.87 1.51
C PHE A 21 7.01 -5.58 0.76
N GLN A 22 6.21 -5.75 -0.28
CA GLN A 22 5.71 -4.67 -1.10
C GLN A 22 4.19 -4.62 -1.04
N LYS A 23 3.65 -3.44 -1.28
CA LYS A 23 2.27 -3.20 -1.70
C LYS A 23 2.27 -2.71 -3.15
N ARG A 24 1.10 -2.73 -3.79
CA ARG A 24 0.89 -2.13 -5.11
C ARG A 24 -0.18 -1.06 -5.03
N GLU A 25 0.07 0.07 -5.67
CA GLU A 25 -0.89 1.18 -5.80
C GLU A 25 -1.20 1.43 -7.27
N CYS A 26 -2.45 1.76 -7.59
CA CYS A 26 -2.87 2.09 -8.94
C CYS A 26 -2.21 3.40 -9.40
N ILE A 27 -1.64 3.40 -10.61
CA ILE A 27 -0.89 4.55 -11.17
C ILE A 27 -1.52 5.13 -12.44
N LYS A 28 -2.48 4.41 -13.04
CA LYS A 28 -3.19 4.85 -14.25
C LYS A 28 -4.68 4.88 -13.97
N TYR A 29 -5.28 6.06 -14.09
CA TYR A 29 -6.71 6.21 -13.97
C TYR A 29 -7.39 5.62 -15.20
N ILE A 30 -8.18 4.56 -15.02
CA ILE A 30 -9.01 3.96 -16.09
C ILE A 30 -10.47 4.09 -15.64
N PRO A 31 -11.30 4.92 -16.28
CA PRO A 31 -12.69 5.11 -15.88
C PRO A 31 -13.48 3.79 -15.88
N ASN A 32 -14.29 3.57 -14.85
CA ASN A 32 -15.22 2.45 -14.80
C ASN A 32 -16.41 2.70 -15.74
N LEU A 33 -16.83 1.68 -16.49
CA LEU A 33 -17.95 1.75 -17.44
C LEU A 33 -19.28 2.19 -16.81
N LYS A 34 -19.49 1.91 -15.52
CA LYS A 34 -20.72 2.28 -14.79
C LYS A 34 -20.65 3.67 -14.18
N ASN A 35 -19.45 4.18 -13.92
CA ASN A 35 -19.23 5.47 -13.28
C ASN A 35 -17.83 5.99 -13.65
N GLU A 36 -17.78 6.94 -14.58
CA GLU A 36 -16.52 7.49 -15.10
C GLU A 36 -15.75 8.39 -14.11
N ASP A 37 -16.35 8.70 -12.95
CA ASP A 37 -15.68 9.39 -11.84
C ASP A 37 -14.95 8.43 -10.90
N VAL A 38 -15.13 7.11 -11.08
CA VAL A 38 -14.44 6.06 -10.33
C VAL A 38 -13.53 5.26 -11.27
N CYS A 39 -12.26 5.10 -10.88
CA CYS A 39 -11.33 4.25 -11.59
C CYS A 39 -11.71 2.76 -11.43
N CYS A 40 -11.31 1.91 -12.38
CA CYS A 40 -11.43 0.46 -12.27
C CYS A 40 -10.72 -0.13 -11.03
N CYS A 41 -9.79 0.60 -10.40
CA CYS A 41 -9.21 0.21 -9.11
C CYS A 41 -10.09 0.52 -7.89
N GLY A 42 -11.25 1.16 -8.09
CA GLY A 42 -12.21 1.56 -7.04
C GLY A 42 -11.98 2.95 -6.44
N GLN A 43 -10.90 3.65 -6.79
CA GLN A 43 -10.62 5.01 -6.29
C GLN A 43 -11.34 6.06 -7.13
N GLU A 44 -11.85 7.09 -6.46
CA GLU A 44 -12.44 8.26 -7.12
C GLU A 44 -11.36 9.11 -7.79
N ARG A 45 -11.72 9.87 -8.82
CA ARG A 45 -10.79 10.75 -9.57
C ARG A 45 -9.99 11.70 -8.66
N ARG A 46 -10.62 12.22 -7.60
CA ARG A 46 -10.00 13.16 -6.65
C ARG A 46 -8.98 12.51 -5.71
N THR A 47 -9.14 11.22 -5.38
CA THR A 47 -8.25 10.49 -4.46
C THR A 47 -7.25 9.61 -5.19
N HIS A 48 -7.49 9.33 -6.47
CA HIS A 48 -6.60 8.52 -7.29
C HIS A 48 -5.25 9.23 -7.49
N GLN A 49 -4.16 8.53 -7.18
CA GLN A 49 -2.81 9.05 -7.36
C GLN A 49 -2.54 9.37 -8.84
N THR A 50 -2.15 10.60 -9.13
CA THR A 50 -1.67 11.01 -10.46
C THR A 50 -0.16 10.85 -10.51
N VAL A 51 0.34 10.19 -11.54
CA VAL A 51 1.78 10.00 -11.76
C VAL A 51 2.18 10.79 -13.01
N PRO A 52 3.16 11.71 -12.92
CA PRO A 52 3.63 12.45 -14.09
C PRO A 52 4.06 11.52 -15.23
N GLY A 53 3.64 11.84 -16.45
CA GLY A 53 3.96 11.05 -17.65
C GLY A 53 3.12 9.78 -17.83
N ILE A 54 2.11 9.55 -16.99
CA ILE A 54 1.12 8.47 -17.19
C ILE A 54 -0.23 9.11 -17.50
N GLU A 55 -0.63 9.03 -18.77
CA GLU A 55 -1.93 9.53 -19.21
C GLU A 55 -3.06 8.60 -18.73
N PRO A 56 -4.24 9.16 -18.38
CA PRO A 56 -5.43 8.38 -18.11
C PRO A 56 -5.81 7.47 -19.29
N GLY A 57 -6.38 6.31 -18.98
CA GLY A 57 -7.06 5.48 -19.97
C GLY A 57 -8.47 5.99 -20.27
N VAL A 58 -9.14 5.27 -21.15
CA VAL A 58 -10.54 5.53 -21.51
C VAL A 58 -11.47 4.48 -20.93
N ALA A 59 -12.74 4.81 -20.81
CA ALA A 59 -13.76 3.85 -20.41
C ALA A 59 -13.77 2.66 -21.39
N GLY A 60 -13.68 1.44 -20.87
CA GLY A 60 -13.57 0.21 -21.67
C GLY A 60 -12.14 -0.34 -21.80
N ASP A 61 -11.11 0.42 -21.42
CA ASP A 61 -9.76 -0.14 -21.28
C ASP A 61 -9.73 -1.24 -20.22
N VAL A 62 -9.04 -2.35 -20.52
CA VAL A 62 -8.89 -3.47 -19.58
C VAL A 62 -7.87 -3.11 -18.50
N TRP A 63 -8.36 -2.88 -17.28
CA TRP A 63 -7.50 -2.71 -16.12
C TRP A 63 -6.78 -4.03 -15.78
N GLN A 64 -5.51 -3.93 -15.40
CA GLN A 64 -4.61 -5.07 -15.20
C GLN A 64 -3.62 -4.72 -14.09
N PRO A 65 -3.57 -5.49 -12.99
CA PRO A 65 -2.67 -5.20 -11.87
C PRO A 65 -1.21 -5.02 -12.29
N GLN A 66 -0.72 -5.85 -13.21
CA GLN A 66 0.67 -5.85 -13.67
C GLN A 66 1.07 -4.56 -14.38
N LYS A 67 0.15 -3.97 -15.17
CA LYS A 67 0.42 -2.79 -16.02
C LYS A 67 0.02 -1.47 -15.36
N HIS A 68 -1.04 -1.51 -14.57
CA HIS A 68 -1.70 -0.30 -14.08
C HIS A 68 -1.44 -0.03 -12.60
N THR A 69 -0.59 -0.84 -11.95
CA THR A 69 -0.12 -0.59 -10.59
C THR A 69 1.40 -0.54 -10.53
N ARG A 70 1.94 0.14 -9.50
CA ARG A 70 3.37 0.17 -9.21
C ARG A 70 3.66 -0.46 -7.85
N PRO A 71 4.66 -1.36 -7.75
CA PRO A 71 5.10 -1.87 -6.47
C PRO A 71 5.83 -0.79 -5.66
N GLN A 72 5.59 -0.76 -4.36
CA GLN A 72 6.27 0.10 -3.39
C GLN A 72 6.49 -0.69 -2.09
N PRO A 73 7.51 -0.37 -1.28
CA PRO A 73 7.63 -0.95 0.06
C PRO A 73 6.31 -0.81 0.83
N THR A 74 5.92 -1.83 1.58
CA THR A 74 4.69 -1.75 2.39
C THR A 74 4.89 -0.76 3.54
N ASP A 75 3.92 0.13 3.73
CA ASP A 75 3.86 1.13 4.82
C ASP A 75 2.69 0.85 5.77
N ALA A 76 1.95 -0.23 5.52
CA ALA A 76 0.75 -0.60 6.26
C ALA A 76 0.98 -1.96 6.92
N TYR A 77 1.58 -1.94 8.11
CA TYR A 77 1.85 -3.11 8.93
C TYR A 77 1.94 -2.73 10.41
N GLY A 78 1.74 -3.70 11.29
CA GLY A 78 1.80 -3.51 12.74
C GLY A 78 0.75 -4.35 13.46
N THR A 79 0.33 -3.89 14.63
CA THR A 79 -0.69 -4.57 15.44
C THR A 79 -1.96 -3.73 15.46
N ILE A 80 -3.08 -4.34 15.06
CA ILE A 80 -4.43 -3.76 15.20
C ILE A 80 -4.95 -4.11 16.59
N GLU A 81 -5.46 -3.12 17.32
CA GLU A 81 -6.16 -3.29 18.59
C GLU A 81 -7.64 -2.96 18.40
N PHE A 82 -8.51 -3.96 18.60
CA PHE A 82 -9.94 -3.78 18.43
C PHE A 82 -10.55 -3.17 19.70
N GLN A 83 -11.30 -2.08 19.52
CA GLN A 83 -12.00 -1.37 20.58
C GLN A 83 -13.45 -1.87 20.70
N GLY A 84 -14.03 -1.79 21.90
CA GLY A 84 -15.45 -2.08 22.13
C GLY A 84 -15.82 -3.51 22.51
N GLY A 85 -14.83 -4.40 22.69
CA GLY A 85 -15.03 -5.73 23.28
C GLY A 85 -14.86 -5.75 24.80
N ALA A 86 -15.30 -6.83 25.46
CA ALA A 86 -15.08 -7.06 26.90
C ALA A 86 -13.59 -7.20 27.27
N HIS A 87 -12.76 -7.62 26.30
CA HIS A 87 -11.31 -7.74 26.45
C HIS A 87 -10.62 -7.15 25.21
N PRO A 88 -9.46 -6.47 25.38
CA PRO A 88 -8.65 -6.01 24.25
C PRO A 88 -8.20 -7.22 23.42
N THR A 89 -8.59 -7.25 22.15
CA THR A 89 -8.07 -8.23 21.19
C THR A 89 -7.08 -7.53 20.27
N LYS A 90 -5.91 -8.15 20.10
CA LYS A 90 -4.83 -7.66 19.24
C LYS A 90 -4.60 -8.65 18.11
N ALA A 91 -4.38 -8.13 16.90
CA ALA A 91 -4.03 -8.93 15.73
C ALA A 91 -2.85 -8.32 14.99
N GLN A 92 -1.91 -9.17 14.56
CA GLN A 92 -0.85 -8.74 13.65
C GLN A 92 -1.43 -8.53 12.25
N TYR A 93 -0.97 -7.47 11.58
CA TYR A 93 -1.43 -7.05 10.27
C TYR A 93 -0.25 -6.65 9.39
N VAL A 94 -0.34 -7.00 8.11
CA VAL A 94 0.53 -6.50 7.04
C VAL A 94 -0.25 -6.47 5.73
N ARG A 95 -0.14 -5.37 4.97
CA ARG A 95 -0.62 -5.29 3.59
C ARG A 95 0.45 -5.83 2.64
N LEU A 96 0.05 -6.75 1.76
CA LEU A 96 0.94 -7.44 0.85
C LEU A 96 0.50 -7.23 -0.62
N SER A 97 1.46 -7.37 -1.52
CA SER A 97 1.21 -7.46 -2.95
C SER A 97 0.72 -8.86 -3.33
N TYR A 98 -0.10 -8.98 -4.37
CA TYR A 98 -0.65 -10.26 -4.82
C TYR A 98 0.42 -11.24 -5.31
N ASP A 99 1.58 -10.74 -5.74
CA ASP A 99 2.72 -11.48 -6.27
C ASP A 99 3.79 -11.75 -5.19
N THR A 100 3.44 -11.63 -3.90
CA THR A 100 4.35 -11.93 -2.79
C THR A 100 4.72 -13.41 -2.77
N ARG A 101 6.02 -13.71 -2.68
CA ARG A 101 6.53 -15.09 -2.59
C ARG A 101 6.07 -15.78 -1.30
N PRO A 102 5.48 -16.99 -1.35
CA PRO A 102 5.01 -17.70 -0.16
C PRO A 102 6.08 -17.93 0.91
N GLU A 103 7.35 -18.12 0.51
CA GLU A 103 8.45 -18.38 1.44
C GLU A 103 8.67 -17.21 2.41
N LEU A 104 8.44 -15.98 1.95
CA LEU A 104 8.52 -14.79 2.81
C LEU A 104 7.39 -14.76 3.83
N LEU A 105 6.21 -15.28 3.49
CA LEU A 105 5.07 -15.37 4.43
C LEU A 105 5.35 -16.40 5.52
N VAL A 106 5.93 -17.55 5.15
CA VAL A 106 6.36 -18.56 6.13
C VAL A 106 7.40 -17.97 7.07
N GLN A 107 8.38 -17.21 6.55
CA GLN A 107 9.37 -16.53 7.37
C GLN A 107 8.75 -15.47 8.29
N LEU A 108 7.79 -14.69 7.80
CA LEU A 108 7.06 -13.70 8.60
C LEU A 108 6.40 -14.37 9.80
N PHE A 109 5.62 -15.44 9.58
CA PHE A 109 4.92 -16.13 10.67
C PHE A 109 5.89 -16.76 11.67
N THR A 110 6.86 -17.53 11.17
CA THR A 110 7.71 -18.36 12.05
C THR A 110 8.84 -17.58 12.72
N ARG A 111 9.34 -16.49 12.12
CA ARG A 111 10.49 -15.73 12.65
C ARG A 111 10.13 -14.35 13.16
N GLU A 112 9.45 -13.56 12.35
CA GLU A 112 9.18 -12.15 12.69
C GLU A 112 8.01 -12.01 13.68
N TRP A 113 7.00 -12.88 13.59
CA TRP A 113 5.84 -12.90 14.48
C TRP A 113 5.89 -14.01 15.54
N ASN A 114 6.81 -14.96 15.41
CA ASN A 114 7.00 -16.07 16.34
C ASN A 114 5.69 -16.85 16.62
N LEU A 115 5.01 -17.22 15.53
CA LEU A 115 3.80 -18.05 15.51
C LEU A 115 4.11 -19.51 15.16
#